data_AF-A0AAV2CVC8-F1
#
_entry.id   AF-A0AAV2CVC8-F1
#
_cell.length_a   1.000
_cell.length_b   1.000
_cell.length_c   1.000
_cell.angle_alpha   90.00
_cell.angle_beta   90.00
_cell.angle_gamma   90.00
#
_symmetry.space_group_name_H-M   'P 1'
#
loop_
_entity.id
_entity.type
_entity.pdbx_description
1 polymer ?
#
loop_
_entity_poly.entity_id
_entity_poly.type
_entity_poly.pdbx_seq_one_letter_code
_entity_poly.pdbx_strand_id
1 'polypeptide(L)'
;MEAQDEDPKAMEAKIGSICKLGGVKTDIKESKCGRCYVVAQFIQGESKSLVDTGATNNFLRIEEGNRLGIAYKKGQVWLKTINSESILIHGVAHNVPVKLGEWEGIINFSVVTMGDDRVILGINFLDKEGVLFKPNSNTMCLEKEGEFHAVNLLREDGPHSSLSAMHVMKGFKKKEPTFLVSLKMEEEGGSMVITTPIIEGVLEEFDDVMSSKLPPIREVDHKIKLGPGAKPPL
;
A
#
# COMPACT_ATOMS: atom_id res chain seq x y z
N MET A 1 -19.82 -35.35 -36.29
CA MET A 1 -20.08 -33.93 -36.61
C MET A 1 -20.16 -33.23 -35.27
N GLU A 2 -19.03 -32.65 -34.88
CA GLU A 2 -18.85 -31.94 -33.61
C GLU A 2 -19.62 -30.61 -33.69
N ALA A 3 -20.40 -30.30 -32.65
CA ALA A 3 -20.88 -28.95 -32.41
C ALA A 3 -19.96 -28.35 -31.34
N GLN A 4 -19.22 -27.32 -31.74
CA GLN A 4 -18.25 -26.60 -30.93
C GLN A 4 -18.99 -25.77 -29.87
N ASP A 5 -18.68 -25.99 -28.60
CA ASP A 5 -18.93 -25.03 -27.53
C ASP A 5 -17.96 -23.85 -27.74
N GLU A 6 -18.49 -22.67 -28.05
CA GLU A 6 -17.71 -21.44 -28.05
C GLU A 6 -17.43 -21.00 -26.61
N ASP A 7 -16.15 -21.03 -26.26
CA ASP A 7 -15.56 -20.54 -25.01
C ASP A 7 -15.86 -19.05 -24.81
N PRO A 8 -16.53 -18.62 -23.71
CA PRO A 8 -16.78 -17.21 -23.47
C PRO A 8 -15.44 -16.50 -23.21
N LYS A 9 -15.02 -15.70 -24.18
CA LYS A 9 -13.90 -14.74 -24.09
C LYS A 9 -13.88 -14.11 -22.70
N ALA A 10 -12.88 -14.47 -21.90
CA ALA A 10 -12.62 -13.86 -20.60
C ALA A 10 -12.42 -12.35 -20.81
N MET A 11 -13.45 -11.57 -20.49
CA MET A 11 -13.38 -10.12 -20.47
C MET A 11 -12.49 -9.73 -19.30
N GLU A 12 -11.28 -9.24 -19.60
CA GLU A 12 -10.32 -8.75 -18.63
C GLU A 12 -10.96 -7.61 -17.81
N ALA A 13 -11.35 -7.90 -16.58
CA ALA A 13 -12.01 -6.95 -15.70
C ALA A 13 -10.98 -5.96 -15.14
N LYS A 14 -10.98 -4.72 -15.63
CA LYS A 14 -10.18 -3.64 -15.06
C LYS A 14 -10.87 -3.06 -13.82
N ILE A 15 -10.31 -3.35 -12.65
CA ILE A 15 -10.67 -2.70 -11.39
C ILE A 15 -10.18 -1.24 -11.47
N GLY A 16 -10.93 -0.28 -10.94
CA GLY A 16 -10.54 1.14 -10.91
C GLY A 16 -11.01 1.79 -9.61
N SER A 17 -10.22 2.71 -9.04
CA SER A 17 -10.60 3.44 -7.84
C SER A 17 -11.52 4.62 -8.18
N ILE A 18 -12.59 4.82 -7.40
CA ILE A 18 -13.45 6.01 -7.50
C ILE A 18 -12.77 7.16 -6.75
N CYS A 19 -12.25 8.15 -7.47
CA CYS A 19 -11.74 9.39 -6.87
C CYS A 19 -12.87 10.43 -6.76
N LYS A 20 -13.08 10.97 -5.55
CA LYS A 20 -13.96 12.13 -5.32
C LYS A 20 -13.25 13.39 -5.82
N LEU A 21 -13.44 13.73 -7.09
CA LEU A 21 -13.03 15.03 -7.62
C LEU A 21 -14.02 16.08 -7.10
N GLY A 22 -13.57 16.93 -6.17
CA GLY A 22 -14.31 18.10 -5.75
C GLY A 22 -14.57 19.02 -6.96
N GLY A 23 -15.81 19.50 -7.11
CA GLY A 23 -16.27 20.30 -8.23
C GLY A 23 -15.73 21.73 -8.23
N VAL A 24 -14.42 21.91 -8.42
CA VAL A 24 -13.81 23.21 -8.70
C VAL A 24 -13.18 23.13 -10.09
N LYS A 25 -13.64 24.00 -11.01
CA LYS A 25 -12.96 24.28 -12.28
C LYS A 25 -11.66 25.04 -11.97
N THR A 26 -10.65 24.31 -11.55
CA THR A 26 -9.25 24.73 -11.66
C THR A 26 -8.59 23.78 -12.63
N ASP A 27 -7.65 24.26 -13.44
CA ASP A 27 -6.78 23.39 -14.21
C ASP A 27 -6.09 22.41 -13.26
N ILE A 28 -6.66 21.21 -13.12
CA ILE A 28 -6.07 20.14 -12.34
C ILE A 28 -4.86 19.72 -13.16
N LYS A 29 -3.67 20.17 -12.77
CA LYS A 29 -2.44 19.46 -13.14
C LYS A 29 -2.70 18.01 -12.76
N GLU A 30 -2.76 17.12 -13.75
CA GLU A 30 -2.86 15.69 -13.51
C GLU A 30 -1.84 15.34 -12.43
N SER A 31 -2.35 14.96 -11.26
CA SER A 31 -1.50 14.49 -10.19
C SER A 31 -0.92 13.20 -10.72
N LYS A 32 0.40 13.14 -10.94
CA LYS A 32 1.09 11.89 -11.29
C LYS A 32 0.88 10.90 -10.14
N CYS A 33 -0.22 10.18 -10.18
CA CYS A 33 -0.69 9.26 -9.17
C CYS A 33 -0.28 7.87 -9.62
N GLY A 34 0.77 7.33 -9.03
CA GLY A 34 1.34 6.08 -9.47
C GLY A 34 2.39 5.56 -8.51
N ARG A 35 2.73 4.28 -8.64
CA ARG A 35 3.80 3.67 -7.86
C ARG A 35 5.13 4.35 -8.19
N CYS A 36 5.94 4.60 -7.15
CA CYS A 36 7.24 5.24 -7.29
C CYS A 36 8.32 4.19 -7.48
N TYR A 37 9.09 4.31 -8.54
CA TYR A 37 10.20 3.41 -8.83
C TYR A 37 11.51 4.17 -8.91
N VAL A 38 12.60 3.47 -8.63
CA VAL A 38 13.97 3.93 -8.89
C VAL A 38 14.70 2.85 -9.70
N VAL A 39 15.56 3.25 -10.62
CA VAL A 39 16.45 2.30 -11.29
C VAL A 39 17.61 2.02 -10.34
N ALA A 40 17.72 0.76 -9.93
CA ALA A 40 18.81 0.27 -9.11
C ALA A 40 19.80 -0.51 -9.97
N GLN A 41 21.06 -0.11 -9.93
CA GLN A 41 22.14 -0.80 -10.61
C GLN A 41 22.85 -1.75 -9.65
N PHE A 42 22.92 -3.01 -10.06
CA PHE A 42 23.60 -4.11 -9.41
C PHE A 42 24.82 -4.52 -10.24
N ILE A 43 25.63 -5.43 -9.71
CA ILE A 43 26.88 -5.89 -10.35
C ILE A 43 26.64 -6.42 -11.78
N GLN A 44 25.58 -7.20 -12.00
CA GLN A 44 25.30 -7.84 -13.29
C GLN A 44 24.14 -7.21 -14.07
N GLY A 45 23.81 -5.95 -13.77
CA GLY A 45 22.82 -5.18 -14.52
C GLY A 45 21.90 -4.35 -13.63
N GLU A 46 20.88 -3.77 -14.23
CA GLU A 46 19.92 -2.90 -13.54
C GLU A 46 18.57 -3.56 -13.35
N SER A 47 17.82 -3.08 -12.35
CA SER A 47 16.43 -3.43 -12.11
C SER A 47 15.63 -2.24 -11.62
N LYS A 48 14.36 -2.21 -12.00
CA LYS A 48 13.40 -1.23 -11.53
C LYS A 48 12.91 -1.65 -10.13
N SER A 49 13.18 -0.81 -9.15
CA SER A 49 12.89 -1.07 -7.73
C SER A 49 11.76 -0.18 -7.25
N LEU A 50 10.71 -0.79 -6.69
CA LEU A 50 9.60 -0.07 -6.07
C LEU A 50 10.09 0.56 -4.77
N VAL A 51 9.82 1.85 -4.57
CA VAL A 51 10.00 2.52 -3.28
C VAL A 51 8.69 2.43 -2.52
N ASP A 52 8.65 1.61 -1.47
CA ASP A 52 7.42 1.29 -0.74
C ASP A 52 7.58 1.51 0.76
N THR A 53 6.99 2.59 1.26
CA THR A 53 6.93 2.89 2.69
C THR A 53 6.04 1.91 3.47
N GLY A 54 5.16 1.17 2.79
CA GLY A 54 4.30 0.14 3.39
C GLY A 54 5.00 -1.20 3.61
N ALA A 55 6.18 -1.41 3.03
CA ALA A 55 6.98 -2.61 3.21
C ALA A 55 7.98 -2.43 4.35
N THR A 56 7.97 -3.34 5.34
CA THR A 56 8.92 -3.28 6.47
C THR A 56 10.36 -3.57 6.03
N ASN A 57 10.56 -4.52 5.12
CA ASN A 57 11.88 -4.97 4.67
C ASN A 57 12.07 -4.74 3.16
N ASN A 58 13.30 -4.82 2.70
CA ASN A 58 13.59 -4.90 1.27
C ASN A 58 13.34 -6.32 0.76
N PHE A 59 12.73 -6.43 -0.40
CA PHE A 59 12.42 -7.70 -1.04
C PHE A 59 13.04 -7.78 -2.42
N LEU A 60 13.49 -8.97 -2.78
CA LEU A 60 14.03 -9.30 -4.10
C LEU A 60 13.29 -10.51 -4.62
N ARG A 61 12.71 -10.38 -5.82
CA ARG A 61 12.03 -11.49 -6.48
C ARG A 61 13.07 -12.55 -6.84
N ILE A 62 12.79 -13.82 -6.57
CA ILE A 62 13.75 -14.90 -6.82
C ILE A 62 14.24 -14.95 -8.28
N GLU A 63 13.35 -14.80 -9.26
CA GLU A 63 13.72 -14.81 -10.67
C GLU A 63 14.66 -13.64 -11.01
N GLU A 64 14.42 -12.47 -10.42
CA GLU A 64 15.26 -11.30 -10.64
C GLU A 64 16.61 -11.43 -9.95
N GLY A 65 16.64 -11.95 -8.71
CA GLY A 65 17.88 -12.23 -8.01
C GLY A 65 18.78 -13.19 -8.80
N ASN A 66 18.19 -14.24 -9.40
CA ASN A 66 18.91 -15.15 -10.28
C ASN A 66 19.42 -14.46 -11.55
N ARG A 67 18.58 -13.62 -12.19
CA ARG A 67 18.96 -12.86 -13.40
C ARG A 67 20.13 -11.91 -13.14
N LEU A 68 20.16 -11.29 -11.96
CA LEU A 68 21.20 -10.35 -11.53
C LEU A 68 22.42 -11.05 -10.89
N GLY A 69 22.41 -12.38 -10.80
CA GLY A 69 23.49 -13.15 -10.19
C GLY A 69 23.69 -12.86 -8.70
N ILE A 70 22.64 -12.45 -7.98
CA ILE A 70 22.70 -12.12 -6.56
C ILE A 70 22.64 -13.41 -5.74
N ALA A 71 23.74 -13.72 -5.06
CA ALA A 71 23.79 -14.85 -4.14
C ALA A 71 22.98 -14.58 -2.86
N TYR A 72 22.27 -15.61 -2.39
CA TYR A 72 21.52 -15.55 -1.13
C TYR A 72 21.70 -16.82 -0.31
N LYS A 73 21.69 -16.67 1.02
CA LYS A 73 21.73 -17.80 1.95
C LYS A 73 20.33 -18.39 2.03
N LYS A 74 20.19 -19.66 1.61
CA LYS A 74 18.92 -20.37 1.71
C LYS A 74 18.48 -20.48 3.17
N GLY A 75 17.24 -20.14 3.42
CA GLY A 75 16.56 -20.27 4.69
C GLY A 75 15.08 -20.26 4.39
N GLN A 76 14.43 -21.42 4.52
CA GLN A 76 12.99 -21.53 4.27
C GLN A 76 12.26 -20.98 5.49
N VAL A 77 11.81 -19.74 5.40
CA VAL A 77 10.96 -19.10 6.40
C VAL A 77 9.68 -18.65 5.69
N TRP A 78 8.54 -18.91 6.30
CA TRP A 78 7.25 -18.49 5.75
C TRP A 78 6.89 -17.11 6.31
N LEU A 79 6.72 -16.12 5.42
CA LEU A 79 6.20 -14.81 5.79
C LEU A 79 4.67 -14.86 5.68
N LYS A 80 3.97 -14.93 6.80
CA LYS A 80 2.51 -14.87 6.83
C LYS A 80 2.07 -13.41 7.00
N THR A 81 1.56 -12.80 5.93
CA THR A 81 0.83 -11.53 6.03
C THR A 81 -0.55 -11.79 6.63
N ILE A 82 -1.05 -10.85 7.43
CA ILE A 82 -2.24 -11.03 8.31
C ILE A 82 -3.48 -11.52 7.54
N ASN A 83 -3.59 -11.24 6.24
CA ASN A 83 -4.72 -11.62 5.40
C ASN A 83 -4.31 -12.13 4.00
N SER A 84 -3.22 -12.89 3.86
CA SER A 84 -2.78 -13.40 2.53
C SER A 84 -2.16 -14.78 2.60
N GLU A 85 -2.07 -15.44 1.43
CA GLU A 85 -1.24 -16.64 1.27
C GLU A 85 0.18 -16.36 1.73
N SER A 86 0.76 -17.29 2.48
CA SER A 86 2.11 -17.15 3.03
C SER A 86 3.14 -17.01 1.91
N ILE A 87 3.90 -15.91 1.94
CA ILE A 87 5.00 -15.67 1.00
C ILE A 87 6.18 -16.52 1.46
N LEU A 88 6.63 -17.44 0.59
CA LEU A 88 7.82 -18.23 0.85
C LEU A 88 9.06 -17.34 0.74
N ILE A 89 9.79 -17.19 1.85
CA ILE A 89 11.15 -16.65 1.84
C ILE A 89 12.09 -17.80 1.49
N HIS A 90 12.77 -17.67 0.36
CA HIS A 90 13.78 -18.62 -0.09
C HIS A 90 15.10 -18.44 0.65
N GLY A 91 15.37 -17.21 1.10
CA GLY A 91 16.56 -16.88 1.85
C GLY A 91 16.80 -15.39 1.96
N VAL A 92 18.01 -15.03 2.38
CA VAL A 92 18.43 -13.63 2.54
C VAL A 92 19.69 -13.38 1.73
N ALA A 93 19.65 -12.34 0.88
CA ALA A 93 20.82 -11.80 0.19
C ALA A 93 21.43 -10.73 1.08
N HIS A 94 22.64 -10.97 1.56
CA HIS A 94 23.37 -10.05 2.42
C HIS A 94 24.41 -9.28 1.64
N ASN A 95 24.63 -8.03 2.06
CA ASN A 95 25.68 -7.14 1.58
C ASN A 95 25.67 -6.95 0.06
N VAL A 96 24.48 -6.74 -0.53
CA VAL A 96 24.34 -6.53 -1.97
C VAL A 96 24.75 -5.09 -2.30
N PRO A 97 25.78 -4.86 -3.12
CA PRO A 97 26.13 -3.51 -3.57
C PRO A 97 25.05 -3.00 -4.54
N VAL A 98 24.56 -1.79 -4.28
CA VAL A 98 23.51 -1.15 -5.07
C VAL A 98 23.90 0.30 -5.34
N LYS A 99 23.71 0.72 -6.59
CA LYS A 99 23.81 2.11 -7.01
C LYS A 99 22.45 2.67 -7.40
N LEU A 100 22.08 3.81 -6.82
CA LEU A 100 20.86 4.56 -7.09
C LEU A 100 21.25 5.95 -7.57
N GLY A 101 21.22 6.18 -8.88
CA GLY A 101 21.78 7.40 -9.46
C GLY A 101 23.27 7.53 -9.13
N GLU A 102 23.66 8.60 -8.44
CA GLU A 102 25.04 8.82 -7.98
C GLU A 102 25.32 8.19 -6.61
N TRP A 103 24.28 7.84 -5.85
CA TRP A 103 24.44 7.21 -4.55
C TRP A 103 24.82 5.74 -4.70
N GLU A 104 25.75 5.27 -3.87
CA GLU A 104 26.18 3.87 -3.82
C GLU A 104 26.18 3.40 -2.36
N GLY A 105 25.62 2.21 -2.12
CA GLY A 105 25.56 1.62 -0.79
C GLY A 105 25.34 0.12 -0.80
N ILE A 106 25.15 -0.43 0.40
CA ILE A 106 25.03 -1.87 0.63
C ILE A 106 23.66 -2.16 1.24
N ILE A 107 22.87 -3.00 0.57
CA ILE A 107 21.49 -3.32 0.93
C ILE A 107 21.33 -4.83 1.14
N ASN A 108 20.58 -5.21 2.18
CA ASN A 108 20.17 -6.59 2.40
C ASN A 108 18.75 -6.79 1.86
N PHE A 109 18.49 -7.94 1.24
CA PHE A 109 17.18 -8.29 0.68
C PHE A 109 16.69 -9.64 1.19
N SER A 110 15.41 -9.72 1.49
CA SER A 110 14.72 -11.01 1.62
C SER A 110 14.35 -11.51 0.22
N VAL A 111 14.80 -12.71 -0.14
CA VAL A 111 14.52 -13.32 -1.44
C VAL A 111 13.22 -14.09 -1.37
N VAL A 112 12.23 -13.68 -2.15
CA VAL A 112 10.84 -14.17 -2.04
C VAL A 112 10.24 -14.48 -3.42
N THR A 113 9.24 -15.37 -3.44
CA THR A 113 8.29 -15.41 -4.56
C THR A 113 7.28 -14.29 -4.35
N MET A 114 7.21 -13.32 -5.26
CA MET A 114 6.21 -12.25 -5.19
C MET A 114 5.64 -11.94 -6.58
N GLY A 115 4.67 -11.02 -6.62
CA GLY A 115 3.96 -10.60 -7.82
C GLY A 115 4.86 -9.85 -8.81
N ASP A 116 4.40 -8.71 -9.32
CA ASP A 116 4.99 -8.12 -10.53
C ASP A 116 6.24 -7.28 -10.27
N ASP A 117 6.43 -6.81 -9.03
CA ASP A 117 7.58 -6.02 -8.65
C ASP A 117 8.83 -6.90 -8.52
N ARG A 118 9.93 -6.44 -9.09
CA ARG A 118 11.19 -7.20 -9.14
C ARG A 118 12.03 -6.99 -7.89
N VAL A 119 12.04 -5.76 -7.40
CA VAL A 119 12.75 -5.32 -6.19
C VAL A 119 11.85 -4.35 -5.45
N ILE A 120 11.78 -4.46 -4.12
CA ILE A 120 11.09 -3.51 -3.24
C ILE A 120 12.11 -2.96 -2.25
N LEU A 121 12.22 -1.64 -2.19
CA LEU A 121 12.95 -0.91 -1.18
C LEU A 121 11.97 -0.46 -0.11
N GLY A 122 12.05 -1.12 1.04
CA GLY A 122 11.15 -0.91 2.16
C GLY A 122 11.62 0.17 3.11
N ILE A 123 10.85 0.39 4.17
CA ILE A 123 11.15 1.39 5.21
C ILE A 123 12.50 1.12 5.90
N ASN A 124 12.96 -0.14 6.02
CA ASN A 124 14.26 -0.42 6.62
C ASN A 124 15.43 0.18 5.84
N PHE A 125 15.32 0.33 4.51
CA PHE A 125 16.31 1.02 3.70
C PHE A 125 16.14 2.53 3.81
N LEU A 126 14.89 3.00 3.70
CA LEU A 126 14.59 4.43 3.77
C LEU A 126 15.05 5.06 5.08
N ASP A 127 14.76 4.40 6.21
CA ASP A 127 15.14 4.86 7.53
C ASP A 127 16.66 4.75 7.76
N LYS A 128 17.25 3.61 7.38
CA LYS A 128 18.69 3.35 7.60
C LYS A 128 19.57 4.34 6.85
N GLU A 129 19.20 4.68 5.62
CA GLU A 129 19.99 5.58 4.76
C GLU A 129 19.48 7.04 4.81
N GLY A 130 18.58 7.38 5.75
CA GLY A 130 18.09 8.75 5.95
C GLY A 130 17.39 9.33 4.71
N VAL A 131 16.68 8.51 3.95
CA VAL A 131 16.13 8.90 2.65
C VAL A 131 15.00 9.91 2.81
N LEU A 132 15.18 11.10 2.25
CA LEU A 132 14.09 12.06 2.10
C LEU A 132 13.28 11.73 0.84
N PHE A 133 12.22 10.96 1.01
CA PHE A 133 11.32 10.55 -0.09
C PHE A 133 10.33 11.66 -0.45
N LYS A 134 10.45 12.23 -1.66
CA LYS A 134 9.62 13.34 -2.15
C LYS A 134 8.84 12.94 -3.40
N PRO A 135 7.75 12.17 -3.23
CA PRO A 135 6.95 11.71 -4.36
C PRO A 135 6.37 12.87 -5.19
N ASN A 136 6.03 14.00 -4.57
CA ASN A 136 5.50 15.16 -5.28
C ASN A 136 6.47 15.76 -6.32
N SER A 137 7.77 15.68 -6.09
CA SER A 137 8.81 16.10 -7.04
C SER A 137 9.40 14.94 -7.86
N ASN A 138 8.89 13.72 -7.69
CA ASN A 138 9.47 12.50 -8.25
C ASN A 138 10.97 12.39 -7.94
N THR A 139 11.36 12.71 -6.71
CA THR A 139 12.75 12.59 -6.28
C THR A 139 12.83 11.94 -4.92
N MET A 140 13.96 11.31 -4.65
CA MET A 140 14.39 10.98 -3.30
C MET A 140 15.81 11.51 -3.10
N CYS A 141 16.13 11.99 -1.90
CA CYS A 141 17.48 12.43 -1.57
C CYS A 141 18.09 11.45 -0.58
N LEU A 142 19.33 11.02 -0.85
CA LEU A 142 20.09 10.17 0.04
C LEU A 142 21.32 10.92 0.54
N GLU A 143 21.61 10.80 1.82
CA GLU A 143 22.84 11.34 2.38
C GLU A 143 23.97 10.31 2.24
N LYS A 144 25.16 10.78 1.85
CA LYS A 144 26.39 10.00 1.92
C LYS A 144 27.54 10.94 2.25
N GLU A 145 28.26 10.64 3.33
CA GLU A 145 29.45 11.41 3.76
C GLU A 145 29.18 12.93 3.94
N GLY A 146 27.96 13.29 4.35
CA GLY A 146 27.54 14.68 4.53
C GLY A 146 27.05 15.39 3.26
N GLU A 147 27.05 14.71 2.12
CA GLU A 147 26.52 15.21 0.85
C GLU A 147 25.17 14.56 0.48
N PHE A 148 24.23 15.38 -0.01
CA PHE A 148 22.92 14.91 -0.46
C PHE A 148 22.92 14.61 -1.96
N HIS A 149 22.58 13.37 -2.30
CA HIS A 149 22.47 12.88 -3.67
C HIS A 149 20.99 12.80 -4.04
N ALA A 150 20.56 13.60 -5.00
CA ALA A 150 19.19 13.56 -5.50
C ALA A 150 19.05 12.47 -6.58
N VAL A 151 18.08 11.59 -6.40
CA VAL A 151 17.78 10.48 -7.31
C VAL A 151 16.38 10.66 -7.88
N ASN A 152 16.28 10.57 -9.21
CA ASN A 152 15.01 10.69 -9.91
C ASN A 152 14.18 9.41 -9.76
N LEU A 153 12.90 9.60 -9.48
CA LEU A 153 11.91 8.54 -9.41
C LEU A 153 11.13 8.46 -10.72
N LEU A 154 10.86 7.25 -11.15
CA LEU A 154 9.93 6.93 -12.21
C LEU A 154 8.53 6.75 -11.62
N ARG A 155 7.51 7.21 -12.35
CA ARG A 155 6.11 6.99 -12.01
C ARG A 155 5.53 6.00 -13.00
N GLU A 156 4.91 4.96 -12.48
CA GLU A 156 4.03 4.13 -13.27
C GLU A 156 2.62 4.23 -12.70
N ASP A 157 1.70 4.64 -13.57
CA ASP A 157 0.30 4.58 -13.26
C ASP A 157 -0.04 3.14 -12.90
N GLY A 158 -0.74 2.94 -11.79
CA GLY A 158 -1.27 1.62 -11.48
C GLY A 158 -2.19 1.16 -12.62
N PRO A 159 -2.48 -0.14 -12.74
CA PRO A 159 -3.43 -0.67 -13.74
C PRO A 159 -4.85 -0.08 -13.63
N HIS A 160 -5.10 0.74 -12.61
CA HIS A 160 -6.37 1.34 -12.29
C HIS A 160 -6.48 2.72 -12.95
N SER A 161 -7.06 2.77 -14.16
CA SER A 161 -7.62 4.02 -14.67
C SER A 161 -8.66 4.52 -13.66
N SER A 162 -8.44 5.67 -13.03
CA SER A 162 -9.42 6.25 -12.12
C SER A 162 -10.71 6.53 -12.90
N LEU A 163 -11.84 5.98 -12.45
CA LEU A 163 -13.15 6.25 -13.03
C LEU A 163 -13.84 7.30 -12.16
N SER A 164 -14.29 8.39 -12.78
CA SER A 164 -15.14 9.34 -12.07
C SER A 164 -16.51 8.72 -11.78
N ALA A 165 -17.19 9.19 -10.73
CA ALA A 165 -18.58 8.80 -10.47
C ALA A 165 -19.50 9.03 -11.69
N MET A 166 -19.19 10.03 -12.53
CA MET A 166 -19.91 10.28 -13.77
C MET A 166 -19.66 9.22 -14.84
N HIS A 167 -18.42 8.72 -14.96
CA HIS A 167 -18.11 7.64 -15.89
C HIS A 167 -18.75 6.32 -15.45
N VAL A 168 -18.74 6.03 -14.14
CA VAL A 168 -19.49 4.91 -13.56
C VAL A 168 -20.98 5.04 -13.87
N MET A 169 -21.56 6.22 -13.64
CA MET A 169 -22.98 6.47 -13.93
C MET A 169 -23.31 6.37 -15.43
N LYS A 170 -22.39 6.78 -16.31
CA LYS A 170 -22.55 6.67 -17.76
C LYS A 170 -22.52 5.22 -18.23
N GLY A 171 -21.61 4.41 -17.70
CA GLY A 171 -21.56 2.97 -17.96
C GLY A 171 -22.82 2.26 -17.47
N PHE A 172 -23.27 2.58 -16.25
CA PHE A 172 -24.53 2.08 -15.68
C PHE A 172 -25.74 2.41 -16.58
N LYS A 173 -25.85 3.66 -17.07
CA LYS A 173 -26.93 4.07 -17.99
C LYS A 173 -26.89 3.32 -19.33
N LYS A 174 -25.70 2.90 -19.77
CA LYS A 174 -25.50 2.11 -20.99
C LYS A 174 -25.68 0.60 -20.78
N LYS A 175 -26.07 0.16 -19.57
CA LYS A 175 -26.16 -1.25 -19.17
C LYS A 175 -24.81 -1.99 -19.26
N GLU A 176 -23.71 -1.28 -19.11
CA GLU A 176 -22.38 -1.89 -18.99
C GLU A 176 -22.23 -2.57 -17.62
N PRO A 177 -21.61 -3.76 -17.52
CA PRO A 177 -21.43 -4.46 -16.24
C PRO A 177 -20.70 -3.57 -15.22
N THR A 178 -21.36 -3.27 -14.10
CA THR A 178 -20.84 -2.40 -13.04
C THR A 178 -20.94 -3.13 -11.71
N PHE A 179 -19.80 -3.35 -11.05
CA PHE A 179 -19.73 -4.08 -9.78
C PHE A 179 -19.37 -3.12 -8.65
N LEU A 180 -20.13 -3.18 -7.54
CA LEU A 180 -19.82 -2.47 -6.31
C LEU A 180 -19.14 -3.43 -5.35
N VAL A 181 -17.85 -3.20 -5.07
CA VAL A 181 -17.12 -3.95 -4.03
C VAL A 181 -17.10 -3.10 -2.77
N SER A 182 -17.64 -3.64 -1.69
CA SER A 182 -17.55 -3.04 -0.35
C SER A 182 -16.73 -3.97 0.52
N LEU A 183 -15.70 -3.43 1.19
CA LEU A 183 -14.99 -4.15 2.22
C LEU A 183 -15.92 -4.25 3.43
N LYS A 184 -16.48 -5.44 3.64
CA LYS A 184 -17.12 -5.78 4.90
C LYS A 184 -16.01 -6.25 5.83
N MET A 185 -15.72 -5.48 6.88
CA MET A 185 -14.95 -6.01 7.99
C MET A 185 -15.82 -7.06 8.66
N GLU A 186 -15.42 -8.33 8.54
CA GLU A 186 -15.94 -9.36 9.43
C GLU A 186 -15.17 -9.20 10.74
N GLU A 187 -15.87 -8.79 11.80
CA GLU A 187 -15.36 -9.00 13.15
C GLU A 187 -15.32 -10.51 13.35
N GLU A 188 -14.16 -11.13 13.12
CA GLU A 188 -13.93 -12.48 13.62
C GLU A 188 -14.09 -12.44 15.14
N GLY A 189 -15.14 -13.09 15.64
CA GLY A 189 -15.36 -13.38 17.05
C GLY A 189 -14.33 -14.36 17.60
N GLY A 190 -13.05 -13.99 17.51
CA GLY A 190 -11.89 -14.67 18.06
C GLY A 190 -11.18 -13.74 19.02
N SER A 191 -11.88 -13.34 20.08
CA SER A 191 -11.24 -12.59 21.16
C SER A 191 -10.32 -13.53 21.94
N MET A 192 -9.06 -13.64 21.56
CA MET A 192 -8.03 -13.93 22.55
C MET A 192 -7.76 -12.62 23.29
N VAL A 193 -8.65 -12.27 24.22
CA VAL A 193 -8.34 -11.28 25.24
C VAL A 193 -7.22 -11.89 26.07
N ILE A 194 -5.98 -11.45 25.85
CA ILE A 194 -4.96 -11.57 26.88
C ILE A 194 -5.21 -10.40 27.82
N THR A 195 -6.22 -10.52 28.68
CA THR A 195 -6.40 -9.61 29.79
C THR A 195 -5.34 -9.96 30.81
N THR A 196 -4.44 -9.02 31.09
CA THR A 196 -3.73 -9.08 32.37
C THR A 196 -4.75 -8.79 33.47
N PRO A 197 -4.57 -9.29 34.72
CA PRO A 197 -5.52 -9.05 35.82
C PRO A 197 -5.83 -7.56 36.06
N ILE A 198 -4.88 -6.68 35.70
CA ILE A 198 -5.03 -5.23 35.78
C ILE A 198 -6.04 -4.73 34.74
N ILE A 199 -5.95 -5.23 33.50
CA ILE A 199 -6.87 -4.86 32.42
C ILE A 199 -8.27 -5.40 32.71
N GLU A 200 -8.37 -6.61 33.28
CA GLU A 200 -9.64 -7.18 33.73
C GLU A 200 -10.32 -6.30 34.79
N GLY A 201 -9.57 -5.86 35.81
CA GLY A 201 -10.11 -4.95 36.83
C GLY A 201 -10.60 -3.62 36.28
N VAL A 202 -9.88 -3.04 35.30
CA VAL A 202 -10.30 -1.78 34.65
C VAL A 202 -11.53 -2.00 33.76
N LEU A 203 -11.62 -3.14 33.07
CA LEU A 203 -12.79 -3.44 32.24
C LEU A 203 -14.05 -3.67 33.09
N GLU A 204 -13.92 -4.33 34.24
CA GLU A 204 -15.01 -4.48 35.22
C GLU A 204 -15.41 -3.13 35.84
N GLU A 205 -14.43 -2.27 36.16
CA GLU A 205 -14.68 -0.95 36.73
C GLU A 205 -15.46 -0.02 35.79
N PHE A 206 -15.25 -0.14 34.47
CA PHE A 206 -15.84 0.72 33.44
C PHE A 206 -16.82 -0.01 32.51
N ASP A 207 -17.44 -1.11 32.95
CA ASP A 207 -18.43 -1.87 32.16
C ASP A 207 -19.65 -1.01 31.76
N ASP A 208 -20.02 -0.03 32.61
CA ASP A 208 -21.09 0.93 32.36
C ASP A 208 -20.81 1.84 31.13
N VAL A 209 -19.54 2.15 30.87
CA VAL A 209 -19.11 2.90 29.69
C VAL A 209 -19.15 2.01 28.44
N MET A 210 -18.69 0.76 28.57
CA MET A 210 -18.48 -0.16 27.45
C MET A 210 -19.76 -0.82 26.93
N SER A 211 -20.75 -1.04 27.81
CA SER A 211 -22.03 -1.69 27.47
C SER A 211 -23.04 -0.75 26.80
N SER A 212 -22.79 0.57 26.83
CA SER A 212 -23.69 1.58 26.29
C SER A 212 -23.40 1.89 24.82
N LYS A 213 -24.45 2.04 23.98
CA LYS A 213 -24.29 2.54 22.62
C LYS A 213 -23.79 3.98 22.68
N LEU A 214 -22.59 4.23 22.16
CA LEU A 214 -22.00 5.56 22.10
C LEU A 214 -22.85 6.52 21.24
N PRO A 215 -22.94 7.81 21.61
CA PRO A 215 -22.37 8.41 22.81
C PRO A 215 -23.23 8.17 24.07
N PRO A 216 -22.61 8.16 25.27
CA PRO A 216 -23.31 7.92 26.53
C PRO A 216 -24.49 8.88 26.71
N ILE A 217 -25.59 8.38 27.28
CA ILE A 217 -26.72 9.22 27.66
C ILE A 217 -26.23 10.19 28.74
N ARG A 218 -26.24 11.48 28.43
CA ARG A 218 -25.82 12.54 29.36
C ARG A 218 -27.04 12.96 30.17
N GLU A 219 -26.89 13.09 31.48
CA GLU A 219 -27.94 13.65 32.35
C GLU A 219 -28.24 15.12 31.97
N VAL A 220 -27.23 15.80 31.42
CA VAL A 220 -27.34 17.16 30.88
C VAL A 220 -27.03 17.15 29.38
N ASP A 221 -28.06 17.37 28.57
CA ASP A 221 -27.88 17.68 27.15
C ASP A 221 -27.54 19.17 27.00
N HIS A 222 -26.26 19.48 26.83
CA HIS A 222 -25.81 20.84 26.57
C HIS A 222 -26.25 21.27 25.17
N LYS A 223 -27.48 21.78 25.07
CA LYS A 223 -27.95 22.49 23.87
C LYS A 223 -27.12 23.74 23.69
N ILE A 224 -26.31 23.76 22.64
CA ILE A 224 -25.62 24.97 22.18
C ILE A 224 -26.71 25.98 21.81
N LYS A 225 -26.75 27.13 22.50
CA LYS A 225 -27.65 28.23 22.12
C LYS A 225 -27.17 28.79 20.78
N LEU A 226 -27.89 28.44 19.72
CA LEU A 226 -27.68 29.02 18.41
C LEU A 226 -28.21 30.46 18.40
N GLY A 227 -27.47 31.38 17.80
CA GLY A 227 -27.96 32.73 17.54
C GLY A 227 -29.19 32.71 16.60
N PRO A 228 -30.04 33.75 16.60
CA PRO A 228 -31.18 33.84 15.70
C PRO A 228 -30.78 33.65 14.24
N GLY A 229 -31.31 32.62 13.57
CA GLY A 229 -31.05 32.32 12.16
C GLY A 229 -29.94 31.30 11.88
N ALA A 230 -29.22 30.80 12.89
CA ALA A 230 -28.22 29.77 12.68
C ALA A 230 -28.86 28.37 12.55
N LYS A 231 -28.49 27.64 11.50
CA LYS A 231 -28.86 26.22 11.30
C LYS A 231 -27.73 25.34 11.84
N PRO A 232 -28.04 24.29 12.62
CA PRO A 232 -27.03 23.32 13.02
C PRO A 232 -26.46 22.63 11.76
N PRO A 233 -25.17 22.29 11.75
CA PRO A 233 -24.58 21.51 10.67
C PRO A 233 -25.27 20.14 10.60
N LEU A 234 -25.63 19.74 9.38
CA LEU A 234 -26.06 18.38 9.03
C LEU A 234 -24.87 17.42 9.14
#